data_AF-A0A820SQT6-F1
#
_entry.id   AF-A0A820SQT6-F1
#
_cell.length_a   1.000
_cell.length_b   1.000
_cell.length_c   1.000
_cell.angle_alpha   90.00
_cell.angle_beta   90.00
_cell.angle_gamma   90.00
#
_symmetry.space_group_name_H-M   'P 1'
#
loop_
_entity.id
_entity.type
_entity.pdbx_description
1 polymer ?
#
loop_
_entity_poly.entity_id
_entity_poly.type
_entity_poly.pdbx_seq_one_letter_code
_entity_poly.pdbx_strand_id
1 'polypeptide(L)'
;APQQCSSKYTVEADKSEYYASDTVHITVRGSTNNDQFKGILLIAKTITSEQIIGTWTTTNANIKTLSCNDIANTGITHNSASDKSSIDAVWYPPSTATQESTVIKATIVQSYEYN
;
A
#
# COMPACT_ATOMS: atom_id res chain seq x y z
N ALA A 1 -10.13 -7.63 -15.27
CA ALA A 1 -11.32 -7.93 -14.44
C ALA A 1 -10.90 -7.95 -12.96
N PRO A 2 -11.77 -7.56 -12.01
CA PRO A 2 -11.49 -7.69 -10.58
C PRO A 2 -11.30 -9.17 -10.19
N GLN A 3 -10.43 -9.45 -9.21
CA GLN A 3 -10.07 -10.80 -8.79
C GLN A 3 -11.26 -11.51 -8.11
N GLN A 4 -11.58 -12.75 -8.55
CA GLN A 4 -12.73 -13.54 -8.08
C GLN A 4 -12.41 -14.61 -7.01
N CYS A 5 -11.12 -14.77 -6.62
CA CYS A 5 -10.68 -15.72 -5.59
C CYS A 5 -9.88 -15.01 -4.48
N SER A 6 -9.49 -15.74 -3.43
CA SER A 6 -8.57 -15.23 -2.40
C SER A 6 -7.32 -14.62 -3.04
N SER A 7 -6.93 -13.45 -2.54
CA SER A 7 -5.72 -12.76 -3.00
C SER A 7 -4.50 -13.66 -2.81
N LYS A 8 -3.64 -13.73 -3.83
CA LYS A 8 -2.31 -14.38 -3.75
C LYS A 8 -1.28 -13.48 -3.05
N TYR A 9 -1.72 -12.33 -2.57
CA TYR A 9 -0.90 -11.32 -1.94
C TYR A 9 -1.51 -10.94 -0.60
N THR A 10 -0.68 -10.81 0.43
CA THR A 10 -1.09 -10.34 1.74
C THR A 10 -0.62 -8.90 1.97
N VAL A 11 -1.41 -8.14 2.72
CA VAL A 11 -1.06 -6.82 3.25
C VAL A 11 -1.10 -6.95 4.75
N GLU A 12 0.04 -6.78 5.40
CA GLU A 12 0.19 -6.94 6.84
C GLU A 12 0.69 -5.63 7.43
N ALA A 13 -0.01 -5.16 8.46
CA ALA A 13 0.45 -4.08 9.32
C ALA A 13 1.02 -4.68 10.60
N ASP A 14 2.09 -4.08 11.13
CA ASP A 14 2.64 -4.45 12.43
C ASP A 14 1.72 -4.08 13.62
N LYS A 15 0.72 -3.21 13.37
CA LYS A 15 -0.27 -2.75 14.34
C LYS A 15 -1.69 -2.82 13.77
N SER A 16 -2.65 -3.19 14.61
CA SER A 16 -4.10 -3.20 14.28
C SER A 16 -4.83 -1.91 14.69
N GLU A 17 -4.19 -1.08 15.49
CA GLU A 17 -4.69 0.22 15.96
C GLU A 17 -3.57 1.26 15.83
N TYR A 18 -3.94 2.54 15.70
CA TYR A 18 -2.97 3.62 15.59
C TYR A 18 -3.45 4.89 16.31
N TYR A 19 -2.48 5.68 16.74
CA TYR A 19 -2.62 7.05 17.22
C TYR A 19 -1.91 8.02 16.26
N ALA A 20 -2.19 9.32 16.37
CA ALA A 20 -1.64 10.34 15.47
C ALA A 20 -0.09 10.40 15.44
N SER A 21 0.58 9.94 16.51
CA SER A 21 2.05 9.90 16.61
C SER A 21 2.65 8.54 16.23
N ASP A 22 1.84 7.58 15.80
CA ASP A 22 2.35 6.26 15.49
C ASP A 22 3.16 6.23 14.20
N THR A 23 4.05 5.26 14.16
CA THR A 23 4.65 4.76 12.92
C THR A 23 4.12 3.35 12.73
N VAL A 24 3.58 3.05 11.56
CA VAL A 24 3.00 1.75 11.21
C VAL A 24 3.80 1.16 10.06
N HIS A 25 4.36 -0.03 10.26
CA HIS A 25 5.12 -0.74 9.25
C HIS A 25 4.17 -1.65 8.46
N ILE A 26 4.20 -1.51 7.13
CA ILE A 26 3.36 -2.26 6.22
C ILE A 26 4.24 -3.15 5.33
N THR A 27 3.95 -4.44 5.34
CA THR A 27 4.55 -5.42 4.43
C THR A 27 3.50 -5.89 3.43
N VAL A 28 3.83 -5.84 2.14
CA VAL A 28 3.02 -6.46 1.08
C VAL A 28 3.84 -7.53 0.40
N ARG A 29 3.34 -8.78 0.40
CA ARG A 29 4.07 -9.93 -0.13
C ARG A 29 3.19 -10.93 -0.84
N GLY A 30 3.78 -11.72 -1.72
CA GLY A 30 3.16 -12.94 -2.24
C GLY A 30 2.92 -13.96 -1.13
N SER A 31 1.82 -14.71 -1.23
CA SER A 31 1.47 -15.80 -0.32
C SER A 31 2.45 -16.98 -0.46
N THR A 32 3.08 -17.12 -1.62
CA THR A 32 4.18 -18.07 -1.88
C THR A 32 5.34 -17.37 -2.59
N ASN A 33 6.51 -18.01 -2.62
CA ASN A 33 7.69 -17.48 -3.33
C ASN A 33 7.48 -17.33 -4.85
N ASN A 34 6.47 -17.99 -5.42
CA ASN A 34 6.14 -17.91 -6.84
C ASN A 34 5.13 -16.79 -7.15
N ASP A 35 4.52 -16.19 -6.12
CA ASP A 35 3.54 -15.12 -6.27
C ASP A 35 4.24 -13.76 -6.31
N GLN A 36 4.92 -13.49 -7.42
CA GLN A 36 5.60 -12.22 -7.66
C GLN A 36 4.67 -11.20 -8.35
N PHE A 37 4.93 -9.92 -8.12
CA PHE A 37 4.22 -8.82 -8.77
C PHE A 37 5.17 -7.77 -9.35
N LYS A 38 4.73 -7.10 -10.40
CA LYS A 38 5.48 -6.05 -11.10
C LYS A 38 5.05 -4.65 -10.66
N GLY A 39 3.74 -4.45 -10.48
CA GLY A 39 3.17 -3.16 -10.09
C GLY A 39 2.42 -3.24 -8.77
N ILE A 40 2.41 -2.13 -8.05
CA ILE A 40 1.61 -1.94 -6.84
C ILE A 40 1.09 -0.50 -6.78
N LEU A 41 -0.11 -0.32 -6.24
CA LEU A 41 -0.59 0.93 -5.67
C LEU A 41 -1.05 0.63 -4.24
N LEU A 42 -0.41 1.25 -3.25
CA LEU A 42 -0.78 1.15 -1.84
C LEU A 42 -1.25 2.51 -1.34
N ILE A 43 -2.42 2.55 -0.72
CA ILE A 43 -2.99 3.76 -0.12
C ILE A 43 -3.62 3.42 1.23
N ALA A 44 -3.67 4.41 2.11
CA ALA A 44 -4.50 4.38 3.31
C ALA A 44 -5.72 5.25 3.06
N LYS A 45 -6.91 4.74 3.34
CA LYS A 45 -8.15 5.52 3.24
C LYS A 45 -9.11 5.23 4.38
N THR A 46 -9.93 6.21 4.71
CA THR A 46 -11.06 6.02 5.62
C THR A 46 -12.09 5.07 4.99
N ILE A 47 -12.76 4.26 5.82
CA ILE A 47 -13.74 3.29 5.33
C ILE A 47 -15.03 3.97 4.86
N THR A 48 -15.48 5.02 5.55
CA THR A 48 -16.78 5.65 5.28
C THR A 48 -16.68 6.73 4.21
N SER A 49 -15.77 7.70 4.37
CA SER A 49 -15.61 8.81 3.43
C SER A 49 -14.73 8.49 2.21
N GLU A 50 -14.07 7.33 2.19
CA GLU A 50 -13.08 6.93 1.17
C GLU A 50 -11.93 7.94 0.96
N GLN A 51 -11.72 8.83 1.92
CA GLN A 51 -10.69 9.86 1.87
C GLN A 51 -9.31 9.22 2.03
N ILE A 52 -8.38 9.53 1.13
CA ILE A 52 -6.98 9.15 1.28
C ILE A 52 -6.34 9.97 2.40
N ILE A 53 -5.68 9.30 3.34
CA ILE A 53 -5.17 9.92 4.57
C ILE A 53 -3.77 9.42 4.94
N GLY A 54 -3.11 10.23 5.76
CA GLY A 54 -1.75 9.97 6.23
C GLY A 54 -0.71 10.11 5.12
N THR A 55 0.52 9.81 5.47
CA THR A 55 1.67 9.94 4.56
C THR A 55 2.54 8.71 4.61
N TRP A 56 3.25 8.45 3.53
CA TRP A 56 4.08 7.27 3.36
C TRP A 56 5.56 7.63 3.21
N THR A 57 6.42 6.74 3.68
CA THR A 57 7.84 6.73 3.31
C THR A 57 8.28 5.29 3.01
N THR A 58 9.42 5.16 2.34
CA THR A 58 10.04 3.86 2.10
C THR A 58 11.52 4.02 1.87
N THR A 59 12.30 3.04 2.32
CA THR A 59 13.71 2.83 1.97
C THR A 59 13.88 1.69 0.96
N ASN A 60 12.79 1.02 0.59
CA ASN A 60 12.81 -0.10 -0.32
C ASN A 60 13.06 0.38 -1.76
N ALA A 61 14.15 -0.09 -2.36
CA ALA A 61 14.63 0.34 -3.66
C ALA A 61 13.75 -0.11 -4.85
N ASN A 62 12.62 -0.80 -4.63
CA ASN A 62 11.72 -1.28 -5.68
C ASN A 62 10.39 -0.50 -5.74
N ILE A 63 10.17 0.42 -4.80
CA ILE A 63 8.98 1.23 -4.69
C ILE A 63 9.36 2.70 -4.46
N LYS A 64 8.39 3.58 -4.61
CA LYS A 64 8.51 5.01 -4.36
C LYS A 64 7.18 5.57 -3.87
N THR A 65 7.22 6.74 -3.26
CA THR A 65 6.01 7.47 -2.91
C THR A 65 5.35 8.06 -4.16
N LEU A 66 4.04 8.28 -4.06
CA LEU A 66 3.20 8.90 -5.07
C LEU A 66 2.39 10.02 -4.41
N SER A 67 2.29 11.15 -5.11
CA SER A 67 1.37 12.23 -4.75
C SER A 67 0.03 12.01 -5.45
N CYS A 68 -1.07 12.06 -4.70
CA CYS A 68 -2.43 11.98 -5.24
C CYS A 68 -3.16 13.29 -4.94
N ASN A 69 -3.85 13.86 -5.94
CA ASN A 69 -4.60 15.11 -5.81
C ASN A 69 -3.75 16.26 -5.21
N ASP A 70 -2.53 16.42 -5.70
CA ASP A 70 -1.54 17.41 -5.25
C ASP A 70 -1.10 17.31 -3.78
N ILE A 71 -1.49 16.23 -3.07
CA ILE A 71 -1.01 15.93 -1.72
C ILE A 71 0.18 14.99 -1.83
N ALA A 72 1.32 15.40 -1.28
CA ALA A 72 2.56 14.64 -1.35
C ALA A 72 2.50 13.34 -0.54
N ASN A 73 3.15 12.29 -1.06
CA ASN A 73 3.40 11.03 -0.34
C ASN A 73 2.15 10.34 0.22
N THR A 74 1.00 10.46 -0.44
CA THR A 74 -0.26 9.84 0.00
C THR A 74 -0.43 8.39 -0.44
N GLY A 75 0.50 7.87 -1.23
CA GLY A 75 0.55 6.45 -1.57
C GLY A 75 1.95 5.95 -1.92
N ILE A 76 2.04 4.65 -2.15
CA ILE A 76 3.23 3.98 -2.67
C ILE A 76 2.92 3.37 -4.04
N THR A 77 3.88 3.48 -4.97
CA THR A 77 3.84 2.79 -6.25
C THR A 77 5.18 2.13 -6.57
N HIS A 78 5.18 1.23 -7.55
CA HIS A 78 6.41 0.66 -8.11
C HIS A 78 7.32 1.74 -8.73
N ASN A 79 8.64 1.52 -8.68
CA ASN A 79 9.60 2.37 -9.39
C ASN A 79 10.13 1.75 -10.68
N SER A 80 9.88 0.46 -10.89
CA SER A 80 10.30 -0.34 -12.05
C SER A 80 9.39 -1.55 -12.21
N ALA A 81 9.38 -2.16 -13.40
CA ALA A 81 8.59 -3.36 -13.70
C ALA A 81 9.29 -4.68 -13.34
N SER A 82 10.36 -4.62 -12.54
CA SER A 82 11.05 -5.81 -12.01
C SER A 82 10.11 -6.63 -11.13
N ASP A 83 10.35 -7.94 -11.06
CA ASP A 83 9.58 -8.83 -10.21
C ASP A 83 9.89 -8.57 -8.73
N LYS A 84 8.84 -8.51 -7.91
CA LYS A 84 8.89 -8.27 -6.48
C LYS A 84 8.12 -9.38 -5.78
N SER A 85 8.74 -10.04 -4.81
CA SER A 85 8.06 -11.01 -3.93
C SER A 85 7.54 -10.35 -2.66
N SER A 86 8.19 -9.28 -2.20
CA SER A 86 7.84 -8.52 -1.01
C SER A 86 8.29 -7.07 -1.14
N ILE A 87 7.52 -6.16 -0.55
CA ILE A 87 7.90 -4.76 -0.33
C ILE A 87 7.54 -4.35 1.09
N ASP A 88 8.28 -3.37 1.61
CA ASP A 88 8.06 -2.79 2.92
C ASP A 88 7.95 -1.27 2.80
N ALA A 89 6.93 -0.72 3.44
CA ALA A 89 6.65 0.70 3.47
C ALA A 89 6.26 1.12 4.88
N VAL A 90 6.45 2.41 5.17
CA VAL A 90 6.07 2.99 6.46
C VAL A 90 4.92 3.96 6.22
N TRP A 91 3.86 3.81 7.00
CA TRP A 91 2.73 4.72 7.02
C TRP A 91 2.70 5.53 8.32
N TYR A 92 2.48 6.82 8.17
CA TYR A 92 2.25 7.76 9.25
C TYR A 92 0.79 8.17 9.23
N PRO A 93 0.02 7.88 10.30
CA PRO A 93 -1.35 8.33 10.42
C PRO A 93 -1.49 9.86 10.33
N PRO A 94 -2.67 10.38 9.93
CA PRO A 94 -2.90 11.81 9.95
C PRO A 94 -2.76 12.37 11.37
N SER A 95 -2.19 13.58 11.48
CA SER A 95 -1.99 14.27 12.77
C SER A 95 -3.30 14.61 13.48
N THR A 96 -4.39 14.76 12.71
CA THR A 96 -5.74 14.92 13.23
C THR A 96 -6.42 13.56 13.30
N ALA A 97 -6.85 13.16 14.51
CA ALA A 97 -7.57 11.92 14.69
C ALA A 97 -8.84 11.89 13.82
N THR A 98 -8.93 10.89 12.94
CA THR A 98 -10.19 10.54 12.29
C THR A 98 -11.01 9.73 13.29
N GLN A 99 -12.29 10.04 13.47
CA GLN A 99 -13.21 9.15 14.19
C GLN A 99 -13.60 7.93 13.35
N GLU A 100 -13.17 7.90 12.08
CA GLU A 100 -13.40 6.82 11.13
C GLU A 100 -12.27 5.79 11.17
N SER A 101 -12.65 4.52 11.07
CA SER A 101 -11.73 3.42 10.83
C SER A 101 -11.03 3.57 9.47
N THR A 102 -9.79 3.13 9.42
CA THR A 102 -8.92 3.22 8.23
C THR A 102 -8.63 1.84 7.67
N VAL A 103 -8.54 1.74 6.36
CA VAL A 103 -8.10 0.55 5.65
C VAL A 103 -6.87 0.86 4.81
N ILE A 104 -5.88 -0.03 4.90
CA ILE A 104 -4.75 -0.05 3.96
C ILE A 104 -5.16 -0.92 2.77
N LYS A 105 -5.17 -0.33 1.57
CA LYS A 105 -5.58 -1.01 0.34
C LYS A 105 -4.41 -1.12 -0.62
N ALA A 106 -4.11 -2.36 -1.03
CA ALA A 106 -3.17 -2.65 -2.10
C ALA A 106 -3.91 -3.03 -3.40
N THR A 107 -3.45 -2.49 -4.52
CA THR A 107 -3.81 -2.92 -5.87
C THR A 107 -2.55 -3.44 -6.55
N ILE A 108 -2.58 -4.70 -7.01
CA ILE A 108 -1.39 -5.41 -7.46
C ILE A 108 -1.50 -5.74 -8.95
N VAL A 109 -0.40 -5.56 -9.69
CA VAL A 109 -0.27 -5.96 -11.10
C VAL A 109 0.76 -7.09 -11.18
N GLN A 110 0.30 -8.30 -11.55
CA GLN A 110 1.16 -9.46 -11.72
C GLN A 110 1.86 -9.46 -13.09
N SER A 111 1.09 -9.28 -14.14
CA SER A 111 1.56 -9.21 -15.53
C SER A 111 0.75 -8.16 -16.28
N TYR A 112 1.32 -7.71 -17.40
CA TYR A 112 0.67 -6.81 -18.33
C TYR A 112 1.23 -7.10 -19.73
N GLU A 113 0.34 -7.24 -20.71
CA GLU A 113 0.69 -7.44 -22.11
C GLU A 113 0.39 -6.15 -22.88
N TYR A 114 1.39 -5.64 -23.61
CA TYR A 114 1.16 -4.65 -24.67
C TYR A 114 0.64 -5.41 -25.88
N ASN A 115 -0.59 -5.13 -26.30
CA ASN A 115 -1.05 -5.43 -27.67
C ASN A 115 -0.67 -4.28 -28.60
#